data_AF-A0A5C4VI77-F1
#
_entry.id   AF-A0A5C4VI77-F1
#
_cell.length_a   1.000
_cell.length_b   1.000
_cell.length_c   1.000
_cell.angle_alpha   90.00
_cell.angle_beta   90.00
_cell.angle_gamma   90.00
#
_symmetry.space_group_name_H-M   'P 1'
#
loop_
_entity.id
_entity.type
_entity.pdbx_description
1 polymer ?
#
loop_
_entity_poly.entity_id
_entity_poly.type
_entity_poly.pdbx_seq_one_letter_code
_entity_poly.pdbx_strand_id
1 'polypeptide(L)'
;MAVMLPPALETTFVTLGVPWPTENEDGLRTCATAYRTCAETLATDVIAGADGAIRFANVGNSGAHIDALNDFWAEYHSEGDDSRHLASLALTMHAMADSHDLAALIVEVLKKTLIGMAAVTAAVLAWAAATLPFTGGMSAVSARAYVSGARLLAQKAVVLFRRELDRFFGGALARGVSARLGRILEAASPKQLGLRTRLGGRPDPLRAAVDRSVNVKAITPKPVWRSDRLILRRADDRHPDDIFGSGFYPRDPANTDLESHLRFEPSAFVSTTRLDNPMDIFPTRYLYDVDAPGGIDIVDTMGTALRTAHQREVAFPGGIEGRFVKGARPYDAGSGTFGEYIVNPHYRP
;
A
#
# COMPACT_ATOMS: atom_id res chain seq x y z
N MET A 1 -17.83 22.99 -3.93
CA MET A 1 -18.97 22.47 -4.71
C MET A 1 -18.37 21.72 -5.87
N ALA A 2 -18.66 20.42 -5.94
CA ALA A 2 -18.18 19.56 -6.99
C ALA A 2 -18.61 20.12 -8.35
N VAL A 3 -17.66 20.21 -9.26
CA VAL A 3 -17.85 20.60 -10.64
C VAL A 3 -18.66 19.50 -11.31
N MET A 4 -19.83 19.91 -11.78
CA MET A 4 -20.76 19.06 -12.53
C MET A 4 -20.83 19.55 -13.97
N LEU A 5 -21.10 18.61 -14.87
CA LEU A 5 -21.39 18.93 -16.26
C LEU A 5 -22.70 19.73 -16.33
N PRO A 6 -22.71 20.95 -16.88
CA PRO A 6 -23.94 21.70 -17.05
C PRO A 6 -24.92 20.96 -17.99
N PRO A 7 -26.22 20.87 -17.67
CA PRO A 7 -27.20 20.13 -18.49
C PRO A 7 -27.23 20.58 -19.96
N ALA A 8 -27.04 21.87 -20.22
CA ALA A 8 -27.00 22.43 -21.57
C ALA A 8 -25.83 21.90 -22.43
N LEU A 9 -24.79 21.35 -21.81
CA LEU A 9 -23.60 20.84 -22.50
C LEU A 9 -23.58 19.32 -22.62
N GLU A 10 -24.50 18.57 -21.99
CA GLU A 10 -24.50 17.10 -21.97
C GLU A 10 -24.51 16.49 -23.37
N THR A 11 -25.42 16.97 -24.23
CA THR A 11 -25.56 16.48 -25.61
C THR A 11 -24.32 16.74 -26.45
N THR A 12 -23.67 17.89 -26.24
CA THR A 12 -22.45 18.26 -26.96
C THR A 12 -21.25 17.53 -26.40
N PHE A 13 -21.18 17.31 -25.09
CA PHE A 13 -20.07 16.64 -24.44
C PHE A 13 -19.88 15.21 -24.97
N VAL A 14 -20.97 14.48 -25.26
CA VAL A 14 -20.92 13.15 -25.89
C VAL A 14 -20.11 13.15 -27.21
N THR A 15 -20.12 14.26 -27.95
CA THR A 15 -19.36 14.38 -29.22
C THR A 15 -17.85 14.37 -29.00
N LEU A 16 -17.37 14.82 -27.83
CA LEU A 16 -15.96 14.77 -27.47
C LEU A 16 -15.45 13.34 -27.32
N GLY A 17 -16.33 12.35 -27.10
CA GLY A 17 -15.97 10.92 -27.06
C GLY A 17 -15.02 10.55 -25.92
N VAL A 18 -15.11 11.25 -24.80
CA VAL A 18 -14.43 10.91 -23.54
C VAL A 18 -15.46 10.74 -22.43
N PRO A 19 -15.23 9.82 -21.47
CA PRO A 19 -16.10 9.71 -20.31
C PRO A 19 -15.96 10.95 -19.41
N TRP A 20 -17.05 11.36 -18.77
CA TRP A 20 -17.01 12.40 -17.74
C TRP A 20 -16.27 11.88 -16.49
N PRO A 21 -15.32 12.65 -15.91
CA PRO A 21 -14.65 12.25 -14.66
C PRO A 21 -15.63 12.18 -13.50
N THR A 22 -15.75 11.01 -12.87
CA THR A 22 -16.69 10.74 -11.76
C THR A 22 -16.10 11.06 -10.39
N GLU A 23 -14.80 11.33 -10.32
CA GLU A 23 -14.08 11.66 -9.11
C GLU A 23 -14.67 12.92 -8.46
N ASN A 24 -14.83 12.90 -7.13
CA ASN A 24 -15.42 14.00 -6.37
C ASN A 24 -14.31 14.81 -5.66
N GLU A 25 -13.95 15.95 -6.24
CA GLU A 25 -12.96 16.89 -5.72
C GLU A 25 -13.35 17.52 -4.38
N ASP A 26 -14.64 17.70 -4.11
CA ASP A 26 -15.10 18.17 -2.79
C ASP A 26 -14.86 17.08 -1.75
N GLY A 27 -15.16 15.82 -2.08
CA GLY A 27 -14.87 14.68 -1.22
C GLY A 27 -13.39 14.55 -0.91
N LEU A 28 -12.52 14.75 -1.91
CA LEU A 28 -11.07 14.81 -1.72
C LEU A 28 -10.65 15.94 -0.78
N ARG A 29 -11.21 17.15 -0.94
CA ARG A 29 -10.95 18.27 -0.01
C ARG A 29 -11.47 17.98 1.40
N THR A 30 -12.60 17.30 1.55
CA THR A 30 -13.11 16.86 2.85
C THR A 30 -12.15 15.88 3.54
N CYS A 31 -11.63 14.89 2.79
CA CYS A 31 -10.60 13.99 3.31
C CYS A 31 -9.34 14.75 3.73
N ALA A 32 -8.90 15.71 2.91
CA ALA A 32 -7.75 16.56 3.23
C ALA A 32 -7.94 17.32 4.55
N THR A 33 -9.12 17.93 4.74
CA THR A 33 -9.48 18.59 6.00
C THR A 33 -9.47 17.64 7.18
N ALA A 34 -10.06 16.44 7.05
CA ALA A 34 -10.04 15.44 8.11
C ALA A 34 -8.62 15.05 8.53
N TYR A 35 -7.70 14.89 7.58
CA TYR A 35 -6.29 14.62 7.87
C TYR A 35 -5.59 15.78 8.59
N ARG A 36 -5.82 17.03 8.17
CA ARG A 36 -5.24 18.20 8.86
C ARG A 36 -5.77 18.34 10.27
N THR A 37 -7.09 18.22 10.46
CA THR A 37 -7.71 18.30 11.78
C THR A 37 -7.17 17.19 12.69
N CYS A 38 -7.01 15.96 12.19
CA CYS A 38 -6.42 14.89 12.98
C CYS A 38 -4.97 15.17 13.36
N ALA A 39 -4.16 15.69 12.43
CA ALA A 39 -2.78 16.08 12.69
C ALA A 39 -2.67 17.21 13.73
N GLU A 40 -3.54 18.21 13.62
CA GLU A 40 -3.63 19.33 14.56
C GLU A 40 -4.04 18.85 15.95
N THR A 41 -5.13 18.09 16.08
CA THR A 41 -5.55 17.52 17.37
C THR A 41 -4.48 16.64 18.00
N LEU A 42 -3.76 15.85 17.19
CA LEU A 42 -2.64 15.05 17.67
C LEU A 42 -1.54 15.95 18.27
N ALA A 43 -1.17 17.02 17.56
CA ALA A 43 -0.12 17.93 17.98
C ALA A 43 -0.51 18.81 19.18
N THR A 44 -1.71 19.41 19.16
CA THR A 44 -2.12 20.41 20.15
C THR A 44 -2.75 19.81 21.40
N ASP A 45 -3.44 18.67 21.29
CA ASP A 45 -4.22 18.13 22.40
C ASP A 45 -3.58 16.86 22.96
N VAL A 46 -3.31 15.87 22.09
CA VAL A 46 -2.84 14.55 22.53
C VAL A 46 -1.40 14.61 23.02
N ILE A 47 -0.49 15.14 22.21
CA ILE A 47 0.93 15.26 22.59
C ILE A 47 1.08 16.19 23.80
N ALA A 48 0.43 17.36 23.76
CA ALA A 48 0.51 18.32 24.86
C ALA A 48 -0.08 17.77 26.18
N GLY A 49 -1.21 17.06 26.10
CA GLY A 49 -1.83 16.44 27.27
C GLY A 49 -0.98 15.32 27.87
N ALA A 50 -0.39 14.48 27.03
CA ALA A 50 0.52 13.42 27.47
C ALA A 50 1.80 13.99 28.10
N ASP A 51 2.38 15.03 27.50
CA ASP A 51 3.54 15.72 28.05
C ASP A 51 3.23 16.37 29.42
N GLY A 52 2.06 17.01 29.55
CA GLY A 52 1.59 17.55 30.82
C GLY A 52 1.42 16.49 31.90
N ALA A 53 0.89 15.31 31.57
CA ALA A 53 0.74 14.20 32.50
C ALA A 53 2.10 13.65 32.97
N ILE A 54 3.09 13.59 32.07
CA ILE A 54 4.44 13.11 32.39
C ILE A 54 5.20 14.14 33.24
N ARG A 55 5.12 15.42 32.88
CA ARG A 55 5.63 16.52 33.73
C ARG A 55 5.01 16.47 35.12
N PHE A 56 3.69 16.27 35.23
CA PHE A 56 3.01 16.10 36.52
C PHE A 56 3.51 14.88 37.30
N ALA A 57 3.69 13.73 36.65
CA ALA A 57 4.24 12.53 37.27
C ALA A 57 5.69 12.73 37.76
N ASN A 58 6.48 13.58 37.11
CA ASN A 58 7.83 13.93 37.54
C ASN A 58 7.84 14.87 38.76
N VAL A 59 6.77 15.63 39.03
CA VAL A 59 6.73 16.54 40.17
C VAL A 59 6.73 15.72 41.48
N GLY A 60 7.84 15.81 42.21
CA GLY A 60 7.98 15.17 43.53
C GLY A 60 8.32 13.68 43.50
N ASN A 61 8.49 13.07 42.32
CA ASN A 61 8.94 11.69 42.17
C ASN A 61 10.36 11.64 41.57
N SER A 62 11.18 10.70 42.02
CA SER A 62 12.55 10.50 41.52
C SER A 62 12.98 9.03 41.62
N GLY A 63 14.04 8.67 40.89
CA GLY A 63 14.62 7.33 40.87
C GLY A 63 14.38 6.57 39.57
N ALA A 64 14.93 5.35 39.47
CA ALA A 64 15.08 4.61 38.22
C ALA A 64 13.78 4.39 37.42
N HIS A 65 12.62 4.36 38.09
CA HIS A 65 11.32 4.21 37.40
C HIS A 65 10.86 5.51 36.73
N ILE A 66 11.19 6.66 37.31
CA ILE A 66 10.93 7.98 36.74
C ILE A 66 11.90 8.24 35.58
N ASP A 67 13.17 7.86 35.73
CA ASP A 67 14.15 7.96 34.65
C ASP A 67 13.72 7.11 33.44
N ALA A 68 13.29 5.86 33.66
CA ALA A 68 12.78 5.00 32.60
C ALA A 68 11.51 5.52 31.92
N LEU A 69 10.63 6.20 32.66
CA LEU A 69 9.43 6.85 32.11
C LEU A 69 9.82 8.03 31.19
N ASN A 70 10.78 8.84 31.62
CA ASN A 70 11.29 9.97 30.85
C ASN A 70 12.04 9.51 29.59
N ASP A 71 12.86 8.47 29.69
CA ASP A 71 13.55 7.87 28.55
C ASP A 71 12.55 7.31 27.52
N PHE A 72 11.49 6.65 27.99
CA PHE A 72 10.40 6.19 27.14
C PHE A 72 9.70 7.35 26.45
N TRP A 73 9.33 8.41 27.18
CA TRP A 73 8.64 9.54 26.58
C TRP A 73 9.49 10.29 25.57
N ALA A 74 10.78 10.45 25.86
CA ALA A 74 11.75 11.09 24.97
C ALA A 74 11.84 10.40 23.59
N GLU A 75 11.50 9.10 23.50
CA GLU A 75 11.43 8.36 22.25
C GLU A 75 10.24 8.78 21.38
N TYR A 76 9.11 9.13 22.00
CA TYR A 76 7.86 9.49 21.32
C TYR A 76 7.68 10.99 21.10
N HIS A 77 8.27 11.81 21.97
CA HIS A 77 8.18 13.26 21.96
C HIS A 77 9.48 13.88 22.48
N SER A 78 10.00 14.88 21.78
CA SER A 78 11.01 15.79 22.32
C SER A 78 10.73 17.21 21.84
N GLU A 79 10.86 18.16 22.76
CA GLU A 79 10.58 19.57 22.52
C GLU A 79 11.51 20.13 21.43
N GLY A 80 10.94 20.58 20.30
CA GLY A 80 11.68 21.18 19.18
C GLY A 80 12.30 20.21 18.17
N ASP A 81 12.00 18.90 18.24
CA ASP A 81 12.49 17.90 17.28
C ASP A 81 11.32 17.13 16.64
N ASP A 82 11.01 17.49 15.38
CA ASP A 82 9.91 16.92 14.59
C ASP A 82 10.14 15.46 14.15
N SER A 83 11.30 14.89 14.46
CA SER A 83 11.68 13.54 14.02
C SER A 83 11.08 12.41 14.88
N ARG A 84 10.51 12.74 16.04
CA ARG A 84 9.91 11.77 16.97
C ARG A 84 8.56 11.25 16.48
N HIS A 85 8.15 10.07 16.97
CA HIS A 85 7.04 9.28 16.40
C HIS A 85 5.73 10.04 16.21
N LEU A 86 5.30 10.80 17.20
CA LEU A 86 4.01 11.49 17.17
C LEU A 86 4.05 12.72 16.26
N ALA A 87 5.18 13.45 16.25
CA ALA A 87 5.42 14.54 15.30
C ALA A 87 5.54 14.02 13.85
N SER A 88 6.24 12.91 13.65
CA SER A 88 6.37 12.23 12.36
C SER A 88 5.02 11.74 11.82
N LEU A 89 4.15 11.25 12.70
CA LEU A 89 2.78 10.87 12.36
C LEU A 89 1.96 12.09 11.92
N ALA A 90 1.97 13.17 12.71
CA ALA A 90 1.30 14.42 12.35
C ALA A 90 1.78 14.96 10.99
N LEU A 91 3.10 14.94 10.76
CA LEU A 91 3.71 15.36 9.50
C LEU A 91 3.33 14.45 8.32
N THR A 92 3.15 13.15 8.56
CA THR A 92 2.65 12.22 7.54
C THR A 92 1.18 12.49 7.23
N MET A 93 0.35 12.79 8.23
CA MET A 93 -1.05 13.19 8.03
C MET A 93 -1.16 14.50 7.24
N HIS A 94 -0.33 15.51 7.53
CA HIS A 94 -0.25 16.72 6.72
C HIS A 94 0.14 16.43 5.26
N ALA A 95 1.12 15.55 5.03
CA ALA A 95 1.50 15.17 3.68
C ALA A 95 0.38 14.42 2.92
N MET A 96 -0.44 13.63 3.62
CA MET A 96 -1.64 13.03 3.05
C MET A 96 -2.73 14.07 2.77
N ALA A 97 -2.86 15.10 3.61
CA ALA A 97 -3.80 16.19 3.34
C ALA A 97 -3.42 16.96 2.08
N ASP A 98 -2.15 17.35 1.95
CA ASP A 98 -1.63 18.06 0.78
C ASP A 98 -1.83 17.24 -0.51
N SER A 99 -1.74 15.91 -0.41
CA SER A 99 -1.92 15.02 -1.54
C SER A 99 -3.37 14.96 -2.03
N HIS A 100 -4.33 14.95 -1.11
CA HIS A 100 -5.74 14.99 -1.44
C HIS A 100 -6.15 16.35 -2.02
N ASP A 101 -5.59 17.45 -1.51
CA ASP A 101 -5.80 18.79 -2.08
C ASP A 101 -5.30 18.91 -3.52
N LEU A 102 -4.10 18.39 -3.79
CA LEU A 102 -3.54 18.41 -5.13
C LEU A 102 -4.38 17.55 -6.09
N ALA A 103 -4.77 16.35 -5.65
CA ALA A 103 -5.65 15.48 -6.44
C ALA A 103 -6.99 16.17 -6.74
N ALA A 104 -7.58 16.86 -5.76
CA ALA A 104 -8.80 17.65 -5.94
C ALA A 104 -8.60 18.76 -6.98
N LEU A 105 -7.48 19.49 -6.92
CA LEU A 105 -7.14 20.54 -7.89
C LEU A 105 -7.01 19.97 -9.31
N ILE A 106 -6.32 18.84 -9.46
CA ILE A 106 -6.11 18.19 -10.75
C ILE A 106 -7.46 17.75 -11.37
N VAL A 107 -8.34 17.13 -10.58
CA VAL A 107 -9.70 16.74 -11.00
C VAL A 107 -10.52 17.97 -11.40
N GLU A 108 -10.51 19.02 -10.57
CA GLU A 108 -11.25 20.26 -10.81
C GLU A 108 -10.80 20.94 -12.11
N VAL A 109 -9.48 21.04 -12.34
CA VAL A 109 -8.91 21.61 -13.57
C VAL A 109 -9.34 20.80 -14.79
N LEU A 110 -9.24 19.46 -14.74
CA LEU A 110 -9.67 18.60 -15.84
C LEU A 110 -11.15 18.84 -16.19
N LYS A 111 -12.03 18.81 -15.18
CA LYS A 111 -13.47 19.01 -15.38
C LYS A 111 -13.76 20.39 -15.99
N LYS A 112 -13.10 21.44 -15.52
CA LYS A 112 -13.22 22.80 -16.08
C LYS A 112 -12.74 22.88 -17.53
N THR A 113 -11.62 22.24 -17.86
CA THR A 113 -11.12 22.17 -19.25
C THR A 113 -12.10 21.42 -20.17
N LEU A 114 -12.64 20.30 -19.70
CA LEU A 114 -13.65 19.50 -20.41
C LEU A 114 -14.95 20.29 -20.66
N ILE A 115 -15.44 21.02 -19.65
CA ILE A 115 -16.59 21.93 -19.78
C ILE A 115 -16.29 23.02 -20.82
N GLY A 116 -15.11 23.65 -20.76
CA GLY A 116 -14.68 24.67 -21.71
C GLY A 116 -14.66 24.15 -23.15
N MET A 117 -14.10 22.97 -23.39
CA MET A 117 -14.08 22.35 -24.72
C MET A 117 -15.49 22.02 -25.22
N ALA A 118 -16.37 21.53 -24.35
CA ALA A 118 -17.77 21.27 -24.70
C ALA A 118 -18.51 22.56 -25.07
N ALA A 119 -18.28 23.66 -24.33
CA ALA A 119 -18.89 24.96 -24.61
C ALA A 119 -18.45 25.53 -25.97
N VAL A 120 -17.15 25.47 -26.30
CA VAL A 120 -16.67 25.91 -27.62
C VAL A 120 -17.22 25.02 -28.73
N THR A 121 -17.26 23.71 -28.52
CA THR A 121 -17.85 22.76 -29.48
C THR A 121 -19.33 23.07 -29.72
N ALA A 122 -20.08 23.40 -28.66
CA ALA A 122 -21.49 23.78 -28.76
C ALA A 122 -21.67 25.05 -29.59
N ALA A 123 -20.82 26.05 -29.37
CA ALA A 123 -20.83 27.30 -30.14
C ALA A 123 -20.50 27.07 -31.62
N VAL A 124 -19.51 26.23 -31.94
CA VAL A 124 -19.16 25.88 -33.33
C VAL A 124 -20.31 25.14 -34.02
N LEU A 125 -20.95 24.19 -33.34
CA LEU A 125 -22.10 23.46 -33.89
C LEU A 125 -23.31 24.37 -34.10
N ALA A 126 -23.59 25.27 -33.15
CA ALA A 126 -24.67 26.26 -33.29
C ALA A 126 -24.42 27.21 -34.46
N TRP A 127 -23.18 27.71 -34.61
CA TRP A 127 -22.80 28.57 -35.74
C TRP A 127 -22.89 27.84 -37.08
N ALA A 128 -22.44 26.58 -37.12
CA ALA A 128 -22.57 25.75 -38.32
C ALA A 128 -24.04 25.56 -38.70
N ALA A 129 -24.90 25.24 -37.72
CA ALA A 129 -26.33 25.07 -37.93
C ALA A 129 -27.02 26.35 -38.45
N ALA A 130 -26.67 27.52 -37.90
CA ALA A 130 -27.21 28.81 -38.33
C ALA A 130 -26.77 29.21 -39.76
N THR A 131 -25.58 28.79 -40.17
CA THR A 131 -25.00 29.11 -41.49
C THR A 131 -25.27 28.04 -42.56
N LEU A 132 -25.91 26.92 -42.21
CA LEU A 132 -26.25 25.83 -43.13
C LEU A 132 -26.95 26.30 -44.41
N PRO A 133 -27.99 27.17 -44.36
CA PRO A 133 -28.71 27.60 -45.57
C PRO A 133 -27.87 28.48 -46.50
N PHE A 134 -26.85 29.15 -45.96
CA PHE A 134 -26.06 30.16 -46.69
C PHE A 134 -24.73 29.59 -47.22
N THR A 135 -24.22 28.52 -46.62
CA THR A 135 -22.88 27.97 -46.91
C THR A 135 -22.92 26.69 -47.74
N GLY A 136 -24.11 26.23 -48.15
CA GLY A 136 -24.25 25.00 -48.96
C GLY A 136 -23.71 23.75 -48.26
N GLY A 137 -23.71 23.71 -46.92
CA GLY A 137 -23.20 22.59 -46.13
C GLY A 137 -21.71 22.59 -45.81
N MET A 138 -20.92 23.56 -46.32
CA MET A 138 -19.49 23.69 -46.02
C MET A 138 -19.23 23.95 -44.52
N SER A 139 -20.10 24.69 -43.83
CA SER A 139 -19.98 24.94 -42.38
C SER A 139 -20.14 23.67 -41.54
N ALA A 140 -20.89 22.67 -42.04
CA ALA A 140 -21.01 21.38 -41.37
C ALA A 140 -19.73 20.55 -41.49
N VAL A 141 -18.99 20.66 -42.61
CA VAL A 141 -17.70 19.99 -42.81
C VAL A 141 -16.64 20.56 -41.87
N SER A 142 -16.56 21.90 -41.78
CA SER A 142 -15.61 22.56 -40.86
C SER A 142 -15.93 22.25 -39.39
N ALA A 143 -17.21 22.22 -39.01
CA ALA A 143 -17.62 21.81 -37.67
C ALA A 143 -17.23 20.36 -37.34
N ARG A 144 -17.39 19.41 -38.28
CA ARG A 144 -16.94 18.02 -38.08
C ARG A 144 -15.42 17.90 -37.91
N ALA A 145 -14.66 18.67 -38.69
CA ALA A 145 -13.20 18.72 -38.54
C ALA A 145 -12.81 19.27 -37.15
N TYR A 146 -13.48 20.32 -36.69
CA TYR A 146 -13.29 20.87 -35.35
C TYR A 146 -13.60 19.85 -34.24
N VAL A 147 -14.77 19.20 -34.30
CA VAL A 147 -15.19 18.17 -33.33
C VAL A 147 -14.17 17.03 -33.26
N SER A 148 -13.64 16.59 -34.41
CA SER A 148 -12.62 15.54 -34.48
C SER A 148 -11.32 15.97 -33.79
N GLY A 149 -10.90 17.23 -33.99
CA GLY A 149 -9.74 17.81 -33.28
C GLY A 149 -9.98 17.95 -31.77
N ALA A 150 -11.17 18.43 -31.37
CA ALA A 150 -11.56 18.58 -29.98
C ALA A 150 -11.59 17.23 -29.24
N ARG A 151 -12.05 16.15 -29.91
CA ARG A 151 -11.99 14.78 -29.38
C ARG A 151 -10.56 14.33 -29.09
N LEU A 152 -9.62 14.57 -30.01
CA LEU A 152 -8.20 14.22 -29.79
C LEU A 152 -7.59 14.98 -28.62
N LEU A 153 -7.90 16.28 -28.49
CA LEU A 153 -7.45 17.10 -27.37
C LEU A 153 -8.05 16.64 -26.05
N ALA A 154 -9.35 16.33 -26.02
CA ALA A 154 -10.03 15.79 -24.85
C ALA A 154 -9.44 14.44 -24.41
N GLN A 155 -9.20 13.53 -25.36
CA GLN A 155 -8.54 12.25 -25.09
C GLN A 155 -7.13 12.45 -24.52
N LYS A 156 -6.33 13.36 -25.11
CA LYS A 156 -5.00 13.69 -24.59
C LYS A 156 -5.07 14.28 -23.18
N ALA A 157 -6.01 15.17 -22.90
CA ALA A 157 -6.19 15.76 -21.57
C ALA A 157 -6.50 14.69 -20.52
N VAL A 158 -7.40 13.74 -20.83
CA VAL A 158 -7.74 12.62 -19.92
C VAL A 158 -6.56 11.68 -19.71
N VAL A 159 -5.79 11.37 -20.77
CA VAL A 159 -4.59 10.53 -20.64
C VAL A 159 -3.50 11.22 -19.82
N LEU A 160 -3.27 12.51 -20.04
CA LEU A 160 -2.31 13.30 -19.27
C LEU A 160 -2.73 13.36 -17.80
N PHE A 161 -4.02 13.58 -17.52
CA PHE A 161 -4.58 13.53 -16.18
C PHE A 161 -4.28 12.20 -15.48
N ARG A 162 -4.61 11.07 -16.12
CA ARG A 162 -4.33 9.74 -15.54
C ARG A 162 -2.85 9.57 -15.24
N ARG A 163 -1.99 9.95 -16.19
CA ARG A 163 -0.54 9.89 -16.02
C ARG A 163 -0.04 10.77 -14.87
N GLU A 164 -0.62 11.94 -14.67
CA GLU A 164 -0.24 12.86 -13.60
C GLU A 164 -0.65 12.32 -12.23
N LEU A 165 -1.87 11.79 -12.12
CA LEU A 165 -2.33 11.10 -10.91
C LEU A 165 -1.45 9.90 -10.60
N ASP A 166 -1.17 9.03 -11.57
CA ASP A 166 -0.33 7.84 -11.38
C ASP A 166 1.10 8.22 -10.96
N ARG A 167 1.68 9.26 -11.56
CA ARG A 167 3.02 9.74 -11.18
C ARG A 167 3.03 10.27 -9.75
N PHE A 168 1.99 10.99 -9.37
CA PHE A 168 1.87 11.58 -8.04
C PHE A 168 1.66 10.52 -6.96
N PHE A 169 0.66 9.64 -7.14
CA PHE A 169 0.33 8.57 -6.20
C PHE A 169 1.43 7.48 -6.16
N GLY A 170 1.90 7.02 -7.31
CA GLY A 170 2.88 5.94 -7.38
C GLY A 170 4.31 6.36 -7.04
N GLY A 171 4.67 7.62 -7.29
CA GLY A 171 6.04 8.11 -7.12
C GLY A 171 6.25 8.91 -5.84
N ALA A 172 5.62 10.07 -5.76
CA ALA A 172 5.91 11.05 -4.71
C ALA A 172 5.24 10.69 -3.38
N LEU A 173 3.95 10.36 -3.42
CA LEU A 173 3.19 10.01 -2.22
C LEU A 173 3.64 8.67 -1.65
N ALA A 174 3.72 7.62 -2.48
CA ALA A 174 4.15 6.31 -2.04
C ALA A 174 5.56 6.33 -1.41
N ARG A 175 6.54 7.03 -2.03
CA ARG A 175 7.88 7.15 -1.44
C ARG A 175 7.89 8.01 -0.17
N GLY A 176 7.17 9.13 -0.17
CA GLY A 176 7.12 10.05 0.97
C GLY A 176 6.44 9.44 2.20
N VAL A 177 5.31 8.75 1.99
CA VAL A 177 4.54 8.06 3.02
C VAL A 177 5.25 6.78 3.45
N SER A 178 5.75 5.95 2.53
CA SER A 178 6.43 4.70 2.89
C SER A 178 7.76 4.95 3.60
N ALA A 179 8.53 5.97 3.23
CA ALA A 179 9.77 6.31 3.94
C ALA A 179 9.52 6.91 5.34
N ARG A 180 8.36 7.53 5.57
CA ARG A 180 7.98 8.05 6.90
C ARG A 180 7.33 6.98 7.76
N LEU A 181 6.39 6.21 7.21
CA LEU A 181 5.83 5.02 7.86
C LEU A 181 6.91 3.98 8.15
N GLY A 182 7.88 3.79 7.25
CA GLY A 182 9.05 2.95 7.48
C GLY A 182 9.83 3.42 8.72
N ARG A 183 10.12 4.72 8.85
CA ARG A 183 10.76 5.27 10.06
C ARG A 183 9.90 5.12 11.31
N ILE A 184 8.58 5.30 11.21
CA ILE A 184 7.66 5.10 12.33
C ILE A 184 7.63 3.61 12.73
N LEU A 185 7.59 2.68 11.77
CA LEU A 185 7.56 1.23 12.00
C LEU A 185 8.91 0.68 12.45
N GLU A 186 10.02 1.26 11.98
CA GLU A 186 11.38 0.89 12.38
C GLU A 186 11.68 1.36 13.80
N ALA A 187 11.25 2.56 14.18
CA ALA A 187 11.41 3.03 15.56
C ALA A 187 10.27 2.52 16.49
N ALA A 188 9.12 2.11 15.95
CA ALA A 188 8.14 1.27 16.65
C ALA A 188 8.50 -0.22 16.66
N SER A 189 9.59 -0.62 15.96
CA SER A 189 10.16 -1.95 16.16
C SER A 189 10.70 -1.94 17.59
N PRO A 190 10.08 -2.69 18.52
CA PRO A 190 10.46 -2.61 19.91
C PRO A 190 11.81 -3.32 20.02
N LYS A 191 12.90 -2.57 19.91
CA LYS A 191 14.19 -3.10 20.32
C LYS A 191 14.34 -3.04 21.83
N GLN A 192 13.75 -2.10 22.57
CA GLN A 192 14.07 -1.97 24.00
C GLN A 192 12.95 -1.36 24.86
N LEU A 193 11.72 -1.93 24.88
CA LEU A 193 10.89 -1.75 26.09
C LEU A 193 11.37 -2.72 27.16
N GLY A 194 12.27 -2.24 28.00
CA GLY A 194 12.77 -2.88 29.21
C GLY A 194 11.72 -3.11 30.31
N LEU A 195 10.42 -3.01 30.01
CA LEU A 195 9.39 -3.61 30.85
C LEU A 195 9.30 -5.10 30.55
N ARG A 196 10.26 -5.83 31.14
CA ARG A 196 10.11 -7.24 31.49
C ARG A 196 9.02 -7.33 32.57
N THR A 197 7.76 -7.12 32.17
CA THR A 197 6.64 -7.63 32.94
C THR A 197 6.69 -9.14 32.79
N ARG A 198 7.02 -9.80 33.90
CA ARG A 198 7.12 -11.24 34.05
C ARG A 198 5.83 -11.90 33.57
N LEU A 199 5.79 -12.40 32.33
CA LEU A 199 4.94 -13.48 31.78
C LEU A 199 5.13 -13.53 30.24
N GLY A 200 5.96 -14.46 29.74
CA GLY A 200 6.07 -14.75 28.29
C GLY A 200 7.52 -14.86 27.81
N GLY A 201 7.93 -16.05 27.35
CA GLY A 201 9.26 -16.28 26.75
C GLY A 201 9.46 -15.53 25.43
N ARG A 202 10.69 -15.52 24.90
CA ARG A 202 10.98 -15.05 23.53
C ARG A 202 9.97 -15.68 22.54
N PRO A 203 9.38 -14.91 21.60
CA PRO A 203 8.50 -15.48 20.58
C PRO A 203 9.21 -16.65 19.89
N ASP A 204 8.55 -17.80 19.85
CA ASP A 204 9.10 -19.02 19.26
C ASP A 204 9.29 -18.83 17.74
N PRO A 205 10.52 -18.82 17.21
CA PRO A 205 10.75 -18.58 15.79
C PRO A 205 10.23 -19.72 14.89
N LEU A 206 9.96 -20.89 15.48
CA LEU A 206 9.39 -22.06 14.81
C LEU A 206 7.89 -22.21 15.12
N ARG A 207 7.21 -21.15 15.57
CA ARG A 207 5.79 -21.20 15.94
C ARG A 207 4.90 -21.69 14.80
N ALA A 208 5.27 -21.36 13.57
CA ALA A 208 4.57 -21.76 12.35
C ALA A 208 5.09 -23.06 11.73
N ALA A 209 6.23 -23.58 12.21
CA ALA A 209 6.98 -24.62 11.53
C ALA A 209 6.29 -25.99 11.62
N VAL A 210 6.14 -26.63 10.46
CA VAL A 210 5.72 -28.03 10.40
C VAL A 210 6.86 -28.97 10.81
N ASP A 211 8.10 -28.59 10.49
CA ASP A 211 9.32 -29.26 10.94
C ASP A 211 10.06 -28.40 11.97
N ARG A 212 9.91 -28.77 13.24
CA ARG A 212 10.53 -28.04 14.36
C ARG A 212 11.97 -28.48 14.65
N SER A 213 12.56 -29.38 13.86
CA SER A 213 13.95 -29.84 14.05
C SER A 213 15.00 -28.82 13.57
N VAL A 214 14.57 -27.80 12.81
CA VAL A 214 15.46 -26.79 12.24
C VAL A 214 16.25 -26.04 13.30
N ASN A 215 17.57 -26.02 13.15
CA ASN A 215 18.46 -25.30 14.07
C ASN A 215 18.46 -23.80 13.77
N VAL A 216 17.52 -23.08 14.38
CA VAL A 216 17.36 -21.63 14.20
C VAL A 216 18.63 -20.82 14.51
N LYS A 217 19.48 -21.30 15.42
CA LYS A 217 20.72 -20.61 15.79
C LYS A 217 21.80 -20.72 14.72
N ALA A 218 21.69 -21.70 13.82
CA ALA A 218 22.61 -21.92 12.71
C ALA A 218 22.21 -21.16 11.42
N ILE A 219 21.14 -20.37 11.46
CA ILE A 219 20.71 -19.59 10.31
C ILE A 219 21.74 -18.50 9.99
N THR A 220 22.20 -18.48 8.74
CA THR A 220 23.19 -17.53 8.23
C THR A 220 22.65 -16.76 7.02
N PRO A 221 22.88 -15.43 6.94
CA PRO A 221 23.35 -14.55 8.02
C PRO A 221 22.31 -14.44 9.15
N LYS A 222 22.64 -13.67 10.20
CA LYS A 222 21.78 -13.52 11.37
C LYS A 222 20.39 -13.00 10.95
N PRO A 223 19.31 -13.76 11.19
CA PRO A 223 18.00 -13.42 10.66
C PRO A 223 17.37 -12.22 11.37
N VAL A 224 16.70 -11.38 10.58
CA VAL A 224 15.74 -10.39 11.04
C VAL A 224 14.35 -11.02 10.96
N TRP A 225 13.73 -11.20 12.13
CA TRP A 225 12.41 -11.83 12.22
C TRP A 225 11.31 -10.82 11.91
N ARG A 226 10.36 -11.23 11.09
CA ARG A 226 9.15 -10.46 10.81
C ARG A 226 8.30 -10.34 12.08
N SER A 227 7.86 -9.12 12.36
CA SER A 227 6.97 -8.78 13.49
C SER A 227 5.53 -8.48 13.05
N ASP A 228 5.30 -8.17 11.76
CA ASP A 228 3.97 -7.95 11.23
C ASP A 228 3.11 -9.23 11.20
N ARG A 229 1.78 -9.05 11.08
CA ARG A 229 0.79 -10.13 10.92
C ARG A 229 0.07 -10.04 9.58
N LEU A 230 0.76 -9.55 8.54
CA LEU A 230 0.19 -9.49 7.20
C LEU A 230 -0.09 -10.91 6.67
N ILE A 231 -1.17 -11.04 5.90
CA ILE A 231 -1.43 -12.24 5.10
C ILE A 231 -0.38 -12.27 3.99
N LEU A 232 0.37 -13.35 3.94
CA LEU A 232 1.40 -13.60 2.94
C LEU A 232 0.82 -14.45 1.81
N ARG A 233 1.49 -14.40 0.67
CA ARG A 233 1.16 -15.21 -0.50
C ARG A 233 2.24 -16.26 -0.75
N ARG A 234 1.85 -17.42 -1.26
CA ARG A 234 2.78 -18.41 -1.79
C ARG A 234 2.28 -18.96 -3.12
N ALA A 235 3.14 -18.90 -4.13
CA ALA A 235 2.97 -19.58 -5.40
C ALA A 235 3.45 -21.03 -5.26
N ASP A 236 2.61 -22.01 -5.60
CA ASP A 236 2.96 -23.43 -5.51
C ASP A 236 2.15 -24.27 -6.52
N ASP A 237 2.74 -25.34 -7.02
CA ASP A 237 2.08 -26.24 -7.97
C ASP A 237 1.31 -27.38 -7.29
N ARG A 238 1.54 -27.63 -6.01
CA ARG A 238 0.86 -28.69 -5.25
C ARG A 238 -0.60 -28.35 -5.02
N HIS A 239 -1.47 -29.37 -5.00
CA HIS A 239 -2.90 -29.19 -4.86
C HIS A 239 -3.27 -28.81 -3.42
N PRO A 240 -4.35 -28.03 -3.19
CA PRO A 240 -4.81 -27.70 -1.84
C PRO A 240 -5.02 -28.90 -0.92
N ASP A 241 -5.47 -30.04 -1.46
CA ASP A 241 -5.66 -31.28 -0.70
C ASP A 241 -4.35 -31.82 -0.10
N ASP A 242 -3.21 -31.59 -0.76
CA ASP A 242 -1.90 -31.99 -0.27
C ASP A 242 -1.42 -31.06 0.86
N ILE A 243 -1.80 -29.79 0.80
CA ILE A 243 -1.26 -28.71 1.64
C ILE A 243 -2.12 -28.39 2.87
N PHE A 244 -3.44 -28.38 2.74
CA PHE A 244 -4.35 -27.89 3.79
C PHE A 244 -4.26 -28.67 5.10
N GLY A 245 -4.06 -29.98 5.01
CA GLY A 245 -3.85 -30.85 6.18
C GLY A 245 -2.39 -30.86 6.64
N SER A 246 -1.44 -31.09 5.72
CA SER A 246 -0.04 -31.36 6.07
C SER A 246 0.81 -30.10 6.24
N GLY A 247 0.50 -29.03 5.52
CA GLY A 247 1.29 -27.81 5.45
C GLY A 247 2.39 -27.84 4.39
N PHE A 248 3.20 -26.80 4.39
CA PHE A 248 4.37 -26.67 3.52
C PHE A 248 5.61 -27.12 4.27
N TYR A 249 6.13 -28.29 3.91
CA TYR A 249 7.41 -28.78 4.41
C TYR A 249 8.60 -28.11 3.69
N PRO A 250 9.70 -27.82 4.40
CA PRO A 250 10.96 -27.44 3.78
C PRO A 250 11.57 -28.63 3.03
N ARG A 251 12.46 -28.36 2.07
CA ARG A 251 13.07 -29.41 1.24
C ARG A 251 14.27 -30.07 1.92
N ASP A 252 15.00 -29.30 2.74
CA ASP A 252 16.15 -29.79 3.51
C ASP A 252 16.25 -29.04 4.85
N PRO A 253 15.65 -29.56 5.94
CA PRO A 253 15.70 -28.93 7.27
C PRO A 253 17.11 -28.66 7.82
N ALA A 254 18.14 -29.33 7.29
CA ALA A 254 19.52 -29.18 7.76
C ALA A 254 20.23 -27.97 7.13
N ASN A 255 19.84 -27.55 5.92
CA ASN A 255 20.45 -26.40 5.25
C ASN A 255 19.80 -25.08 5.68
N THR A 256 20.42 -24.42 6.66
CA THR A 256 19.96 -23.15 7.25
C THR A 256 20.61 -21.91 6.64
N ASP A 257 21.29 -22.02 5.51
CA ASP A 257 21.93 -20.89 4.84
C ASP A 257 20.98 -20.16 3.89
N LEU A 258 20.70 -18.88 4.18
CA LEU A 258 19.78 -18.05 3.39
C LEU A 258 20.36 -17.69 2.02
N GLU A 259 21.68 -17.58 1.88
CA GLU A 259 22.28 -17.35 0.56
C GLU A 259 22.06 -18.54 -0.38
N SER A 260 22.27 -19.76 0.12
CA SER A 260 21.98 -21.01 -0.60
C SER A 260 20.49 -21.12 -0.94
N HIS A 261 19.62 -20.71 -0.02
CA HIS A 261 18.18 -20.64 -0.28
C HIS A 261 17.83 -19.68 -1.44
N LEU A 262 18.44 -18.49 -1.48
CA LEU A 262 18.24 -17.51 -2.57
C LEU A 262 18.83 -17.97 -3.91
N ARG A 263 19.74 -18.96 -3.90
CA ARG A 263 20.19 -19.70 -5.10
C ARG A 263 19.25 -20.86 -5.49
N PHE A 264 18.09 -20.96 -4.85
CA PHE A 264 17.06 -22.00 -5.05
C PHE A 264 17.50 -23.42 -4.69
N GLU A 265 18.56 -23.57 -3.89
CA GLU A 265 19.00 -24.87 -3.37
C GLU A 265 17.95 -25.43 -2.38
N PRO A 266 17.86 -26.76 -2.19
CA PRO A 266 17.07 -27.36 -1.11
C PRO A 266 17.50 -26.77 0.24
N SER A 267 16.55 -26.25 1.00
CA SER A 267 16.84 -25.53 2.24
C SER A 267 15.78 -25.78 3.31
N ALA A 268 16.07 -25.29 4.51
CA ALA A 268 15.21 -25.37 5.68
C ALA A 268 14.02 -24.40 5.60
N PHE A 269 13.90 -23.65 4.51
CA PHE A 269 12.97 -22.53 4.38
C PHE A 269 11.86 -22.80 3.38
N VAL A 270 10.66 -22.33 3.71
CA VAL A 270 9.56 -22.18 2.77
C VAL A 270 9.36 -20.69 2.50
N SER A 271 9.53 -20.32 1.23
CA SER A 271 9.36 -18.94 0.76
C SER A 271 7.89 -18.54 0.69
N THR A 272 7.62 -17.31 1.06
CA THR A 272 6.35 -16.61 0.88
C THR A 272 6.63 -15.15 0.53
N THR A 273 5.62 -14.38 0.18
CA THR A 273 5.80 -12.98 -0.26
C THR A 273 4.70 -12.06 0.23
N ARG A 274 5.05 -10.79 0.41
CA ARG A 274 4.11 -9.69 0.69
C ARG A 274 3.49 -9.08 -0.57
N LEU A 275 3.84 -9.56 -1.77
CA LEU A 275 3.20 -9.12 -3.00
C LEU A 275 1.76 -9.64 -3.05
N ASP A 276 0.84 -8.80 -3.51
CA ASP A 276 -0.57 -9.19 -3.66
C ASP A 276 -0.74 -10.28 -4.72
N ASN A 277 0.01 -10.18 -5.82
CA ASN A 277 0.01 -11.16 -6.90
C ASN A 277 1.45 -11.55 -7.32
N PRO A 278 2.01 -12.63 -6.76
CA PRO A 278 3.33 -13.11 -7.18
C PRO A 278 3.32 -13.92 -8.49
N MET A 279 2.15 -14.21 -9.08
CA MET A 279 2.05 -15.00 -10.31
C MET A 279 2.68 -14.29 -11.51
N ASP A 280 2.78 -12.96 -11.48
CA ASP A 280 3.44 -12.18 -12.54
C ASP A 280 4.96 -12.47 -12.64
N ILE A 281 5.53 -13.01 -11.56
CA ILE A 281 6.96 -13.36 -11.46
C ILE A 281 7.13 -14.88 -11.46
N PHE A 282 6.24 -15.60 -10.78
CA PHE A 282 6.28 -17.04 -10.57
C PHE A 282 4.93 -17.68 -10.91
N PRO A 283 4.61 -17.83 -12.20
CA PRO A 283 3.35 -18.46 -12.61
C PRO A 283 3.38 -19.93 -12.20
N THR A 284 2.48 -20.30 -11.30
CA THR A 284 2.28 -21.67 -10.80
C THR A 284 0.79 -21.98 -10.75
N ARG A 285 0.41 -23.24 -10.52
CA ARG A 285 -1.00 -23.64 -10.56
C ARG A 285 -1.86 -23.08 -9.44
N TYR A 286 -1.28 -22.68 -8.30
CA TYR A 286 -2.05 -22.19 -7.14
C TYR A 286 -1.38 -21.01 -6.43
N LEU A 287 -2.22 -20.05 -6.03
CA LEU A 287 -1.86 -18.98 -5.10
C LEU A 287 -2.46 -19.26 -3.73
N TYR A 288 -1.62 -19.45 -2.73
CA TYR A 288 -2.01 -19.70 -1.35
C TYR A 288 -1.97 -18.44 -0.49
N ASP A 289 -2.93 -18.32 0.43
CA ASP A 289 -2.98 -17.28 1.46
C ASP A 289 -2.50 -17.84 2.77
N VAL A 290 -1.48 -17.21 3.36
CA VAL A 290 -0.82 -17.68 4.56
C VAL A 290 -0.95 -16.63 5.66
N ASP A 291 -1.65 -16.97 6.73
CA ASP A 291 -1.67 -16.21 7.99
C ASP A 291 -0.87 -16.99 9.04
N ALA A 292 0.45 -16.84 8.98
CA ALA A 292 1.40 -17.46 9.90
C ALA A 292 2.13 -16.39 10.74
N PRO A 293 2.44 -16.64 12.02
CA PRO A 293 3.31 -15.77 12.81
C PRO A 293 4.80 -15.98 12.46
N GLY A 294 5.63 -14.95 12.65
CA GLY A 294 7.08 -15.04 12.44
C GLY A 294 7.47 -15.13 10.97
N GLY A 295 8.53 -15.87 10.68
CA GLY A 295 9.23 -15.86 9.39
C GLY A 295 10.36 -14.83 9.37
N ILE A 296 11.31 -15.02 8.47
CA ILE A 296 12.50 -14.19 8.31
C ILE A 296 12.23 -13.20 7.19
N ASP A 297 12.39 -11.91 7.47
CA ASP A 297 12.32 -10.89 6.42
C ASP A 297 13.61 -10.91 5.61
N ILE A 298 13.54 -11.35 4.35
CA ILE A 298 14.72 -11.49 3.50
C ILE A 298 15.33 -10.14 3.18
N VAL A 299 14.52 -9.11 2.91
CA VAL A 299 15.03 -7.79 2.53
C VAL A 299 15.77 -7.15 3.69
N ASP A 300 15.23 -7.25 4.90
CA ASP A 300 15.88 -6.69 6.09
C ASP A 300 17.09 -7.51 6.54
N THR A 301 17.07 -8.83 6.32
CA THR A 301 18.19 -9.72 6.70
C THR A 301 19.38 -9.61 5.76
N MET A 302 19.10 -9.53 4.45
CA MET A 302 20.10 -9.67 3.40
C MET A 302 20.42 -8.33 2.70
N GLY A 303 19.60 -7.29 2.90
CA GLY A 303 19.78 -5.93 2.38
C GLY A 303 18.95 -5.62 1.11
N THR A 304 18.66 -4.34 0.89
CA THR A 304 17.78 -3.87 -0.20
C THR A 304 18.42 -3.93 -1.59
N ALA A 305 19.74 -4.09 -1.70
CA ALA A 305 20.46 -4.17 -2.98
C ALA A 305 20.35 -5.54 -3.67
N LEU A 306 19.69 -6.52 -3.03
CA LEU A 306 19.51 -7.85 -3.61
C LEU A 306 18.66 -7.80 -4.88
N ARG A 307 19.05 -8.61 -5.88
CA ARG A 307 18.28 -8.78 -7.11
C ARG A 307 16.83 -9.20 -6.84
N THR A 308 16.59 -9.96 -5.76
CA THR A 308 15.28 -10.48 -5.37
C THR A 308 14.51 -9.55 -4.43
N ALA A 309 15.03 -8.37 -4.07
CA ALA A 309 14.37 -7.49 -3.08
C ALA A 309 12.93 -7.09 -3.47
N HIS A 310 12.66 -6.95 -4.78
CA HIS A 310 11.33 -6.66 -5.32
C HIS A 310 10.29 -7.75 -5.02
N GLN A 311 10.72 -8.98 -4.69
CA GLN A 311 9.84 -10.08 -4.33
C GLN A 311 9.30 -9.96 -2.90
N ARG A 312 9.87 -9.07 -2.06
CA ARG A 312 9.43 -8.84 -0.67
C ARG A 312 9.22 -10.14 0.12
N GLU A 313 10.21 -11.03 0.01
CA GLU A 313 10.14 -12.41 0.51
C GLU A 313 10.16 -12.49 2.04
N VAL A 314 9.37 -13.42 2.57
CA VAL A 314 9.42 -13.89 3.96
C VAL A 314 9.69 -15.39 3.94
N ALA A 315 10.80 -15.81 4.54
CA ALA A 315 11.24 -17.21 4.56
C ALA A 315 10.90 -17.86 5.91
N PHE A 316 10.19 -19.00 5.89
CA PHE A 316 9.80 -19.72 7.11
C PHE A 316 10.73 -20.91 7.38
N PRO A 317 11.59 -20.85 8.42
CA PRO A 317 12.38 -21.99 8.83
C PRO A 317 11.47 -23.09 9.37
N GLY A 318 11.68 -24.32 8.90
CA GLY A 318 10.85 -25.46 9.27
C GLY A 318 9.50 -25.49 8.56
N GLY A 319 9.29 -24.61 7.59
CA GLY A 319 8.07 -24.57 6.80
C GLY A 319 6.87 -23.97 7.53
N ILE A 320 5.67 -24.33 7.09
CA ILE A 320 4.42 -23.72 7.54
C ILE A 320 3.37 -24.81 7.75
N GLU A 321 2.86 -24.99 8.97
CA GLU A 321 1.77 -25.93 9.24
C GLU A 321 0.50 -25.54 8.47
N GLY A 322 -0.26 -26.54 8.00
CA GLY A 322 -1.50 -26.33 7.22
C GLY A 322 -2.53 -25.45 7.94
N ARG A 323 -2.56 -25.46 9.27
CA ARG A 323 -3.46 -24.62 10.08
C ARG A 323 -3.25 -23.12 9.89
N PHE A 324 -2.09 -22.69 9.41
CA PHE A 324 -1.79 -21.28 9.11
C PHE A 324 -2.08 -20.91 7.64
N VAL A 325 -2.47 -21.87 6.80
CA VAL A 325 -2.89 -21.63 5.42
C VAL A 325 -4.39 -21.36 5.41
N LYS A 326 -4.81 -20.18 4.95
CA LYS A 326 -6.21 -19.75 4.94
C LYS A 326 -7.01 -20.38 3.80
N GLY A 327 -6.37 -20.55 2.65
CA GLY A 327 -7.00 -21.06 1.43
C GLY A 327 -6.10 -20.86 0.23
N ALA A 328 -6.63 -21.17 -0.96
CA ALA A 328 -5.91 -21.05 -2.21
C ALA A 328 -6.83 -20.63 -3.37
N ARG A 329 -6.24 -20.05 -4.43
CA ARG A 329 -6.89 -19.89 -5.73
C ARG A 329 -6.14 -20.68 -6.79
N PRO A 330 -6.83 -21.46 -7.64
CA PRO A 330 -6.20 -21.97 -8.84
C PRO A 330 -5.88 -20.81 -9.78
N TYR A 331 -4.77 -20.91 -10.49
CA TYR A 331 -4.32 -19.93 -11.46
C TYR A 331 -4.05 -20.61 -12.79
N ASP A 332 -4.64 -20.06 -13.85
CA ASP A 332 -4.38 -20.50 -15.22
C ASP A 332 -3.41 -19.53 -15.88
N ALA A 333 -2.16 -19.98 -16.06
CA ALA A 333 -1.12 -19.18 -16.69
C ALA A 333 -1.38 -18.90 -18.18
N GLY A 334 -2.20 -19.70 -18.87
CA GLY A 334 -2.53 -19.50 -20.28
C GLY A 334 -3.49 -18.32 -20.49
N SER A 335 -4.44 -18.13 -19.58
CA SER A 335 -5.40 -17.02 -19.60
C SER A 335 -5.03 -15.86 -18.67
N GLY A 336 -4.10 -16.07 -17.73
CA GLY A 336 -3.72 -15.10 -16.71
C GLY A 336 -4.80 -14.86 -15.64
N THR A 337 -5.73 -15.80 -15.46
CA THR A 337 -6.89 -15.62 -14.59
C THR A 337 -6.86 -16.52 -13.36
N PHE A 338 -7.46 -16.04 -12.27
CA PHE A 338 -7.70 -16.83 -11.06
C PHE A 338 -9.09 -17.46 -11.10
N GLY A 339 -9.18 -18.73 -10.69
CA GLY A 339 -10.46 -19.38 -10.43
C GLY A 339 -11.01 -19.10 -9.03
N GLU A 340 -12.01 -19.89 -8.65
CA GLU A 340 -12.70 -19.74 -7.36
C GLU A 340 -11.78 -19.99 -6.16
N TYR A 341 -12.05 -19.28 -5.06
CA TYR A 341 -11.27 -19.42 -3.83
C TYR A 341 -11.67 -20.69 -3.08
N ILE A 342 -10.69 -21.53 -2.80
CA ILE A 342 -10.85 -22.78 -2.06
C ILE A 342 -10.42 -22.50 -0.61
N VAL A 343 -11.38 -22.56 0.31
CA VAL A 343 -11.14 -22.29 1.74
C VAL A 343 -10.53 -23.51 2.41
N ASN A 344 -9.50 -23.32 3.24
CA ASN A 344 -8.94 -24.40 4.04
C ASN A 344 -9.83 -24.68 5.27
N PRO A 345 -10.45 -25.88 5.39
CA PRO A 345 -11.26 -26.23 6.56
C PRO A 345 -10.45 -26.35 7.86
N HIS A 346 -9.13 -26.55 7.77
CA HIS A 346 -8.23 -26.70 8.91
C HIS A 346 -7.62 -25.36 9.39
N TYR A 347 -7.98 -24.25 8.78
CA TYR A 347 -7.44 -22.94 9.13
C TYR A 347 -7.74 -22.53 10.58
N ARG A 348 -6.68 -22.43 11.40
CA ARG A 348 -6.67 -22.13 12.84
C ARG A 348 -5.32 -21.45 13.20
N PRO A 349 -5.17 -20.14 12.91
CA PRO A 349 -3.92 -19.40 13.14
C PRO A 349 -3.52 -19.39 14.62
#